data_AF-A0A7V9HV79-F1
#
_entry.id   AF-A0A7V9HV79-F1
#
_cell.length_a   1.000
_cell.length_b   1.000
_cell.length_c   1.000
_cell.angle_alpha   90.00
_cell.angle_beta   90.00
_cell.angle_gamma   90.00
#
_symmetry.space_group_name_H-M   'P 1'
#
loop_
_entity.id
_entity.type
_entity.pdbx_description
1 polymer ?
#
loop_
_entity_poly.entity_id
_entity_poly.type
_entity_poly.pdbx_seq_one_letter_code
_entity_poly.pdbx_strand_id
1 'polypeptide(L)'
;MLLNITGLFLFLGVAYAPSWGRLCTVSPPAVIILVWTLSSLGELRQTLKRLLWVAVIVWASVGPLKNQFGARWTYLEAPSGGIAFTSPTFYEKYQWLLQRTHPGEFFFHAASALTVGPYFYYPLDLRNPAEVSWVESNDYTRPEQVQNIVEALGKYRVRFVLWSTDIDNRDKKHAGHDHLEPLRSYVRNNYHLVKTFSDLDQVWERNS
;
A
#
# COMPACT_ATOMS: atom_id res chain seq x y z
N MET A 1 24.52 24.65 -18.06
CA MET A 1 25.35 23.43 -18.25
C MET A 1 25.36 22.56 -17.00
N LEU A 2 25.88 23.01 -15.86
CA LEU A 2 25.92 22.22 -14.62
C LEU A 2 24.55 21.66 -14.20
N LEU A 3 23.50 22.49 -14.21
CA LEU A 3 22.14 22.11 -13.80
C LEU A 3 21.52 20.99 -14.67
N ASN A 4 21.79 21.00 -15.98
CA ASN A 4 21.31 19.96 -16.88
C ASN A 4 22.05 18.63 -16.64
N ILE A 5 23.35 18.71 -16.38
CA ILE A 5 24.17 17.54 -16.06
C ILE A 5 23.72 16.93 -14.72
N THR A 6 23.53 17.76 -13.69
CA THR A 6 23.01 17.33 -12.38
C THR A 6 21.61 16.71 -12.51
N GLY A 7 20.71 17.33 -13.28
CA GLY A 7 19.38 16.78 -13.54
C GLY A 7 19.42 15.44 -14.28
N LEU A 8 20.30 15.29 -15.28
CA LEU A 8 20.47 14.05 -16.04
C LEU A 8 21.00 12.91 -15.16
N PHE A 9 22.00 13.16 -14.32
CA PHE A 9 22.53 12.15 -13.40
C PHE A 9 21.53 11.75 -12.31
N LEU A 10 20.76 12.72 -11.80
CA LEU A 10 19.66 12.44 -10.87
C LEU A 10 18.57 11.59 -11.54
N PHE A 11 18.19 11.92 -12.79
CA PHE A 11 17.22 11.16 -13.56
C PHE A 11 17.70 9.74 -13.85
N LEU A 12 18.96 9.56 -14.27
CA LEU A 12 19.56 8.24 -14.52
C LEU A 12 19.55 7.35 -13.25
N GLY A 13 19.75 7.94 -12.07
CA GLY A 13 19.65 7.21 -10.80
C GLY A 13 18.24 6.72 -10.46
N VAL A 14 17.19 7.37 -10.98
CA VAL A 14 15.79 7.00 -10.74
C VAL A 14 15.19 6.20 -11.90
N ALA A 15 15.74 6.32 -13.11
CA ALA A 15 15.23 5.69 -14.33
C ALA A 15 15.10 4.16 -14.22
N TYR A 16 15.99 3.51 -13.47
CA TYR A 16 15.97 2.05 -13.28
C TYR A 16 14.83 1.57 -12.35
N ALA A 17 14.33 2.44 -11.47
CA ALA A 17 13.26 2.10 -10.54
C ALA A 17 12.45 3.37 -10.18
N PRO A 18 11.59 3.83 -11.11
CA PRO A 18 10.79 5.02 -10.91
C PRO A 18 9.69 4.75 -9.88
N SER A 19 9.85 5.28 -8.68
CA SER A 19 8.78 5.35 -7.67
C SER A 19 8.37 6.81 -7.47
N TRP A 20 7.13 7.05 -7.07
CA TRP A 20 6.60 8.40 -6.88
C TRP A 20 7.48 9.26 -5.97
N GLY A 21 7.94 8.68 -4.85
CA GLY A 21 8.85 9.36 -3.94
C GLY A 21 10.21 9.71 -4.56
N ARG A 22 10.77 8.82 -5.38
CA ARG A 22 12.04 9.06 -6.08
C ARG A 22 11.90 10.08 -7.21
N LEU A 23 10.75 10.15 -7.87
CA LEU A 23 10.46 11.18 -8.87
C LEU A 23 10.36 12.57 -8.22
N CYS A 24 9.79 12.67 -7.02
CA CYS A 24 9.74 13.92 -6.27
C CYS A 24 11.14 14.45 -5.91
N THR A 25 12.07 13.57 -5.52
CA THR A 25 13.44 14.00 -5.11
C THR A 25 14.29 14.49 -6.28
N VAL A 26 14.03 14.05 -7.51
CA VAL A 26 14.77 14.47 -8.72
C VAL A 26 14.10 15.63 -9.47
N SER A 27 12.90 16.04 -9.03
CA SER A 27 12.16 17.16 -9.62
C SER A 27 12.78 18.57 -9.43
N PRO A 28 13.53 18.90 -8.35
CA PRO A 28 13.95 20.29 -8.11
C PRO A 28 14.79 20.93 -9.24
N PRO A 29 15.81 20.25 -9.82
CA PRO A 29 16.56 20.81 -10.95
C PRO A 29 15.69 21.06 -12.19
N ALA A 30 14.73 20.17 -12.46
CA ALA A 30 13.80 20.32 -13.58
C ALA A 30 12.88 21.54 -13.38
N VAL A 31 12.41 21.78 -12.15
CA VAL A 31 11.62 22.96 -11.80
C VAL A 31 12.44 24.25 -11.96
N ILE A 32 13.72 24.25 -11.57
CA ILE A 32 14.61 25.42 -11.74
C ILE A 32 14.82 25.73 -13.23
N ILE A 33 15.08 24.70 -14.06
CA ILE A 33 15.22 24.87 -15.51
C ILE A 33 13.93 25.40 -16.11
N LEU A 34 12.78 24.85 -15.71
CA LEU A 34 11.46 25.30 -16.17
C LEU A 34 11.25 26.79 -15.85
N VAL A 35 11.50 27.21 -14.61
CA VAL A 35 11.38 28.62 -14.19
C VAL A 35 12.34 29.52 -14.96
N TRP A 36 13.58 29.06 -15.17
CA TRP A 36 14.59 29.81 -15.90
C TRP A 36 14.22 29.98 -17.39
N THR A 37 13.77 28.92 -18.06
CA THR A 37 13.28 28.99 -19.45
C THR A 37 12.04 29.87 -19.57
N LEU A 38 11.11 29.81 -18.61
CA LEU A 38 9.97 30.72 -18.55
C LEU A 38 10.39 32.18 -18.34
N SER A 39 11.53 32.44 -17.68
CA SER A 39 12.03 33.79 -17.44
C SER A 39 12.68 34.44 -18.67
N SER A 40 13.17 33.64 -19.63
CA SER A 40 13.78 34.14 -20.88
C SER A 40 12.78 34.46 -21.99
N LEU A 41 11.51 34.08 -21.85
CA LEU A 41 10.47 34.18 -22.88
C LEU A 41 9.68 35.52 -22.81
N GLY A 42 10.34 36.65 -23.02
CA GLY A 42 9.75 37.98 -23.35
C GLY A 42 8.29 38.26 -22.94
N GLU A 43 7.43 38.61 -23.91
CA GLU A 43 6.01 38.97 -23.68
C GLU A 43 5.09 37.75 -23.42
N LEU A 44 5.45 36.57 -23.94
CA LEU A 44 4.73 35.30 -23.67
C LEU A 44 4.80 34.87 -22.19
N ARG A 45 5.75 35.42 -21.44
CA ARG A 45 5.97 35.20 -20.00
C ARG A 45 4.73 35.46 -19.16
N GLN A 46 4.00 36.56 -19.43
CA GLN A 46 2.88 36.96 -18.59
C GLN A 46 1.72 35.96 -18.71
N THR A 47 1.44 35.51 -19.94
CA THR A 47 0.35 34.57 -20.25
C THR A 47 0.70 33.15 -19.78
N LEU A 48 1.92 32.66 -20.06
CA LEU A 48 2.35 31.34 -19.59
C LEU A 48 2.40 31.27 -18.06
N LYS A 49 2.90 32.32 -17.40
CA LYS A 49 2.92 32.39 -15.94
C LYS A 49 1.50 32.33 -15.37
N ARG A 50 0.53 33.07 -15.95
CA ARG A 50 -0.87 33.00 -15.53
C ARG A 50 -1.46 31.61 -15.73
N LEU A 51 -1.27 30.99 -16.89
CA LEU A 51 -1.74 29.62 -17.17
C LEU A 51 -1.14 28.59 -16.21
N LEU A 52 0.16 28.70 -15.91
CA LEU A 52 0.84 27.78 -15.01
C LEU A 52 0.37 27.95 -13.56
N TRP A 53 0.16 29.20 -13.11
CA TRP A 53 -0.46 29.46 -11.81
C TRP A 53 -1.90 28.95 -11.73
N VAL A 54 -2.70 29.14 -12.77
CA VAL A 54 -4.05 28.59 -12.84
C VAL A 54 -4.00 27.06 -12.77
N ALA A 55 -3.10 26.42 -13.53
CA ALA A 55 -2.93 24.97 -13.49
C ALA A 55 -2.54 24.49 -12.10
N VAL A 56 -1.58 25.15 -11.42
CA VAL A 56 -1.18 24.84 -10.05
C VAL A 56 -2.35 24.99 -9.08
N ILE A 57 -3.09 26.10 -9.15
CA ILE A 57 -4.25 26.35 -8.27
C ILE A 57 -5.32 25.30 -8.50
N VAL A 58 -5.63 24.98 -9.76
CA VAL A 58 -6.62 23.96 -10.11
C VAL A 58 -6.17 22.60 -9.55
N TRP A 59 -4.92 22.20 -9.81
CA TRP A 59 -4.40 20.92 -9.31
C TRP A 59 -4.35 20.85 -7.79
N ALA A 60 -3.90 21.92 -7.14
CA ALA A 60 -3.84 22.04 -5.69
C ALA A 60 -5.23 22.08 -5.05
N SER A 61 -6.27 22.53 -5.78
CA SER A 61 -7.65 22.58 -5.28
C SER A 61 -8.39 21.27 -5.51
N VAL A 62 -8.13 20.55 -6.60
CA VAL A 62 -8.84 19.30 -6.93
C VAL A 62 -8.68 18.23 -5.84
N GLY A 63 -7.47 18.08 -5.28
CA GLY A 63 -7.20 17.14 -4.19
C GLY A 63 -8.05 17.40 -2.92
N PRO A 64 -7.94 18.57 -2.27
CA PRO A 64 -8.70 18.89 -1.07
C PRO A 64 -10.20 18.97 -1.34
N LEU A 65 -10.66 19.48 -2.49
CA LEU A 65 -12.09 19.52 -2.81
C LEU A 65 -12.68 18.11 -2.94
N LYS A 66 -11.96 17.18 -3.58
CA LYS A 66 -12.40 15.77 -3.63
C LYS A 66 -12.45 15.13 -2.24
N ASN A 67 -11.46 15.41 -1.40
CA ASN A 67 -11.43 14.85 -0.04
C ASN A 67 -12.45 15.50 0.90
N GLN A 68 -12.75 16.79 0.76
CA GLN A 68 -13.71 17.51 1.59
C GLN A 68 -15.16 17.24 1.17
N PHE A 69 -15.46 17.23 -0.13
CA PHE A 69 -16.83 17.10 -0.62
C PHE A 69 -17.22 15.66 -1.02
N GLY A 70 -16.25 14.79 -1.31
CA GLY A 70 -16.50 13.42 -1.75
C GLY A 70 -16.44 12.37 -0.64
N ALA A 71 -15.73 12.62 0.47
CA ALA A 71 -15.56 11.64 1.53
C ALA A 71 -16.68 11.74 2.56
N ARG A 72 -17.58 10.74 2.58
CA ARG A 72 -18.37 10.45 3.78
C ARG A 72 -17.45 9.83 4.81
N TRP A 73 -16.89 10.67 5.67
CA TRP A 73 -16.09 10.23 6.81
C TRP A 73 -16.94 9.29 7.66
N THR A 74 -16.52 8.04 7.72
CA THR A 74 -17.17 7.04 8.59
C THR A 74 -16.24 6.78 9.76
N TYR A 75 -16.78 6.85 10.97
CA TYR A 75 -16.02 6.71 12.21
C TYR A 75 -16.20 5.31 12.78
N LEU A 76 -15.13 4.76 13.34
CA LEU A 76 -15.14 3.51 14.09
C LEU A 76 -14.34 3.70 15.38
N GLU A 77 -14.91 3.28 16.50
CA GLU A 77 -14.16 3.17 17.75
C GLU A 77 -13.42 1.85 17.77
N ALA A 78 -12.10 1.90 17.88
CA ALA A 78 -11.24 0.73 18.00
C ALA A 78 -10.56 0.73 19.38
N PRO A 79 -9.98 -0.40 19.82
CA PRO A 79 -9.25 -0.50 21.10
C PRO A 79 -8.20 0.59 21.31
N SER A 80 -7.50 1.03 20.25
CA SER A 80 -6.50 2.09 20.35
C SER A 80 -7.07 3.52 20.28
N GLY A 81 -8.39 3.68 20.09
CA GLY A 81 -9.05 4.97 19.90
C GLY A 81 -9.91 5.06 18.64
N GLY A 82 -10.46 6.25 18.37
CA GLY A 82 -11.32 6.51 17.21
C GLY A 82 -10.55 6.62 15.90
N ILE A 83 -11.03 5.94 14.86
CA ILE A 83 -10.46 5.94 13.50
C ILE A 83 -11.49 6.54 12.54
N ALA A 84 -11.03 7.45 11.68
CA ALA A 84 -11.84 8.00 10.60
C ALA A 84 -11.43 7.35 9.26
N PHE A 85 -12.41 6.84 8.53
CA PHE A 85 -12.21 6.18 7.24
C PHE A 85 -12.69 7.06 6.08
N THR A 86 -11.86 7.14 5.04
CA THR A 86 -12.19 7.72 3.74
C THR A 86 -12.60 6.66 2.71
N SER A 87 -12.15 5.42 2.89
CA SER A 87 -12.46 4.29 2.03
C SER A 87 -13.52 3.38 2.67
N PRO A 88 -14.68 3.19 2.01
CA PRO A 88 -15.72 2.28 2.50
C PRO A 88 -15.24 0.84 2.67
N THR A 89 -14.35 0.37 1.79
CA THR A 89 -13.83 -1.00 1.84
C THR A 89 -12.94 -1.22 3.06
N PHE A 90 -12.12 -0.23 3.45
CA PHE A 90 -11.35 -0.30 4.69
C PHE A 90 -12.26 -0.29 5.91
N TYR A 91 -13.27 0.59 5.91
CA TYR A 91 -14.25 0.62 6.99
C TYR A 91 -14.92 -0.75 7.18
N GLU A 92 -15.36 -1.40 6.09
CA GLU A 92 -15.97 -2.74 6.15
C GLU A 92 -15.01 -3.79 6.75
N LYS A 93 -13.74 -3.80 6.31
CA LYS A 93 -12.72 -4.73 6.85
C LYS A 93 -12.50 -4.55 8.34
N TYR A 94 -12.30 -3.31 8.78
CA TYR A 94 -12.09 -3.00 10.19
C TYR A 94 -13.31 -3.34 11.03
N GLN A 95 -14.50 -2.98 10.57
CA GLN A 95 -15.73 -3.29 11.26
C GLN A 95 -15.95 -4.80 11.38
N TRP A 96 -15.67 -5.55 10.31
CA TRP A 96 -15.82 -7.01 10.30
C TRP A 96 -14.86 -7.69 11.28
N LEU A 97 -13.58 -7.26 11.30
CA LEU A 97 -12.56 -7.78 12.20
C LEU A 97 -12.86 -7.42 13.65
N LEU A 98 -13.19 -6.15 13.93
CA LEU A 98 -13.52 -5.68 15.27
C LEU A 98 -14.67 -6.47 15.91
N GLN A 99 -15.64 -6.93 15.11
CA GLN A 99 -16.76 -7.75 15.60
C GLN A 99 -16.40 -9.22 15.88
N ARG A 100 -15.23 -9.70 15.42
CA ARG A 100 -14.88 -11.12 15.38
C ARG A 100 -13.54 -11.46 16.02
N THR A 101 -12.71 -10.48 16.27
CA THR A 101 -11.40 -10.62 16.95
C THR A 101 -11.41 -9.88 18.27
N HIS A 102 -10.54 -10.31 19.19
CA HIS A 102 -10.36 -9.63 20.47
C HIS A 102 -8.96 -8.98 20.57
N PRO A 103 -8.81 -7.91 21.36
CA PRO A 103 -7.50 -7.35 21.70
C PRO A 103 -6.53 -8.43 22.21
N GLY A 104 -5.30 -8.40 21.73
CA GLY A 104 -4.23 -9.36 21.99
C GLY A 104 -4.26 -10.65 21.14
N GLU A 105 -5.31 -10.88 20.34
CA GLU A 105 -5.45 -12.07 19.51
C GLU A 105 -4.45 -12.06 18.33
N PHE A 106 -3.99 -13.25 17.94
CA PHE A 106 -3.14 -13.39 16.75
C PHE A 106 -3.97 -13.36 15.47
N PHE A 107 -3.55 -12.50 14.54
CA PHE A 107 -4.17 -12.32 13.23
C PHE A 107 -3.08 -12.21 12.17
N PHE A 108 -3.28 -12.81 11.00
CA PHE A 108 -2.29 -12.72 9.93
C PHE A 108 -2.86 -11.99 8.72
N HIS A 109 -2.18 -10.94 8.28
CA HIS A 109 -2.51 -10.20 7.06
C HIS A 109 -1.46 -10.53 6.00
N ALA A 110 -1.86 -11.34 5.02
CA ALA A 110 -1.04 -11.69 3.87
C ALA A 110 -1.34 -10.70 2.72
N ALA A 111 -0.55 -9.64 2.64
CA ALA A 111 -0.61 -8.64 1.57
C ALA A 111 0.80 -8.20 1.18
N SER A 112 0.94 -7.59 -0.01
CA SER A 112 2.21 -7.03 -0.49
C SER A 112 2.54 -5.69 0.17
N ALA A 113 3.78 -5.21 0.00
CA ALA A 113 4.16 -3.86 0.43
C ALA A 113 3.36 -2.76 -0.29
N LEU A 114 2.87 -3.05 -1.50
CA LEU A 114 2.08 -2.13 -2.32
C LEU A 114 0.63 -2.05 -1.85
N THR A 115 0.10 -3.14 -1.29
CA THR A 115 -1.26 -3.20 -0.77
C THR A 115 -1.24 -3.05 0.74
N VAL A 116 -1.52 -1.82 1.16
CA VAL A 116 -1.95 -1.39 2.50
C VAL A 116 -1.45 -2.31 3.61
N GLY A 117 -0.20 -2.10 4.06
CA GLY A 117 0.54 -2.92 5.03
C GLY A 117 -0.10 -3.14 6.43
N PRO A 118 0.69 -3.15 7.52
CA PRO A 118 0.30 -3.71 8.83
C PRO A 118 -0.67 -2.83 9.64
N TYR A 119 -1.69 -2.24 9.02
CA TYR A 119 -2.55 -1.23 9.65
C TYR A 119 -3.58 -1.82 10.60
N PHE A 120 -3.90 -3.12 10.53
CA PHE A 120 -4.90 -3.71 11.42
C PHE A 120 -4.39 -3.96 12.84
N TYR A 121 -3.07 -4.16 13.00
CA TYR A 121 -2.49 -4.59 14.28
C TYR A 121 -2.62 -3.56 15.38
N TYR A 122 -2.13 -2.34 15.14
CA TYR A 122 -2.14 -1.30 16.16
C TYR A 122 -3.56 -0.88 16.56
N PRO A 123 -4.48 -0.57 15.62
CA PRO A 123 -5.77 -0.03 16.01
C PRO A 123 -6.71 -1.04 16.65
N LEU A 124 -6.63 -2.31 16.22
CA LEU A 124 -7.42 -3.41 16.77
C LEU A 124 -6.72 -4.15 17.92
N ASP A 125 -5.52 -3.71 18.32
CA ASP A 125 -4.64 -4.38 19.29
C ASP A 125 -4.38 -5.87 18.94
N LEU A 126 -4.23 -6.19 17.65
CA LEU A 126 -3.96 -7.54 17.17
C LEU A 126 -2.46 -7.81 17.08
N ARG A 127 -2.08 -9.08 17.22
CA ARG A 127 -0.67 -9.52 17.14
C ARG A 127 -0.37 -10.17 15.80
N ASN A 128 0.69 -9.72 15.15
CA ASN A 128 1.23 -10.41 13.96
C ASN A 128 1.98 -11.68 14.41
N PRO A 129 1.60 -12.88 13.94
CA PRO A 129 2.34 -14.11 14.22
C PRO A 129 3.63 -14.21 13.41
N ALA A 130 3.76 -13.47 12.31
CA ALA A 130 4.90 -13.53 11.40
C ALA A 130 6.03 -12.58 11.80
N GLU A 131 7.26 -12.97 11.48
CA GLU A 131 8.44 -12.11 11.61
C GLU A 131 8.47 -10.96 10.58
N VAL A 132 7.77 -11.14 9.45
CA VAL A 132 7.63 -10.14 8.39
C VAL A 132 6.26 -9.45 8.46
N SER A 133 6.23 -8.17 8.08
CA SER A 133 5.01 -7.36 8.09
C SER A 133 4.17 -7.45 6.81
N TRP A 134 4.73 -8.00 5.73
CA TRP A 134 4.07 -8.24 4.44
C TRP A 134 4.79 -9.37 3.70
N VAL A 135 4.15 -9.94 2.69
CA VAL A 135 4.68 -11.03 1.86
C VAL A 135 4.60 -10.67 0.38
N GLU A 136 5.57 -11.09 -0.40
CA GLU A 136 5.69 -10.79 -1.82
C GLU A 136 5.83 -12.09 -2.62
N SER A 137 5.26 -12.13 -3.83
CA SER A 137 5.37 -13.28 -4.76
C SER A 137 6.71 -13.31 -5.52
N ASN A 138 7.76 -12.73 -4.94
CA ASN A 138 9.12 -12.65 -5.49
C ASN A 138 10.17 -12.94 -4.39
N ASP A 139 11.46 -12.85 -4.74
CA ASP A 139 12.58 -13.15 -3.83
C ASP A 139 12.69 -12.25 -2.59
N TYR A 140 11.86 -11.22 -2.45
CA TYR A 140 11.75 -10.45 -1.22
C TYR A 140 11.31 -11.34 -0.04
N THR A 141 10.34 -12.24 -0.25
CA THR A 141 9.92 -13.20 0.77
C THR A 141 10.61 -14.52 0.52
N ARG A 142 11.58 -14.84 1.39
CA ARG A 142 12.42 -16.01 1.23
C ARG A 142 11.71 -17.29 1.68
N PRO A 143 12.07 -18.47 1.15
CA PRO A 143 11.48 -19.75 1.54
C PRO A 143 11.48 -20.01 3.06
N GLU A 144 12.57 -19.67 3.76
CA GLU A 144 12.67 -19.81 5.21
C GLU A 144 11.65 -18.94 5.95
N GLN A 145 11.40 -17.73 5.45
CA GLN A 145 10.40 -16.83 6.04
C GLN A 145 8.99 -17.38 5.82
N VAL A 146 8.72 -17.96 4.65
CA VAL A 146 7.44 -18.62 4.36
C VAL A 146 7.20 -19.81 5.30
N GLN A 147 8.23 -20.63 5.53
CA GLN A 147 8.16 -21.74 6.48
C GLN A 147 7.90 -21.25 7.90
N ASN A 148 8.63 -20.22 8.36
CA ASN A 148 8.44 -19.61 9.68
C ASN A 148 7.00 -19.08 9.87
N ILE A 149 6.41 -18.47 8.83
CA ILE A 149 5.02 -18.02 8.85
C ILE A 149 4.08 -19.21 9.02
N VAL A 150 4.23 -20.25 8.20
CA VAL A 150 3.38 -21.46 8.28
C VAL A 150 3.46 -22.10 9.66
N GLU A 151 4.67 -22.25 10.21
CA GLU A 151 4.88 -22.76 11.56
C GLU A 151 4.23 -21.88 12.62
N ALA A 152 4.35 -20.55 12.51
CA ALA A 152 3.74 -19.60 13.43
C ALA A 152 2.19 -19.65 13.36
N LEU A 153 1.61 -19.74 12.16
CA LEU A 153 0.17 -19.93 11.98
C LEU A 153 -0.31 -21.21 12.69
N GLY A 154 0.46 -22.30 12.57
CA GLY A 154 0.22 -23.55 13.26
C GLY A 154 0.31 -23.42 14.78
N LYS A 155 1.45 -22.92 15.27
CA LYS A 155 1.82 -22.79 16.69
C LYS A 155 0.86 -21.90 17.48
N TYR A 156 0.55 -20.72 16.96
CA TYR A 156 -0.31 -19.74 17.63
C TYR A 156 -1.80 -19.99 17.40
N ARG A 157 -2.16 -21.04 16.65
CA ARG A 157 -3.54 -21.36 16.28
C ARG A 157 -4.29 -20.15 15.73
N VAL A 158 -3.66 -19.43 14.82
CA VAL A 158 -4.19 -18.18 14.25
C VAL A 158 -5.56 -18.44 13.65
N ARG A 159 -6.58 -17.74 14.15
CA ARG A 159 -7.97 -17.99 13.79
C ARG A 159 -8.32 -17.43 12.42
N PHE A 160 -7.94 -16.19 12.15
CA PHE A 160 -8.25 -15.50 10.91
C PHE A 160 -6.99 -15.13 10.13
N VAL A 161 -7.05 -15.37 8.82
CA VAL A 161 -6.07 -14.90 7.84
C VAL A 161 -6.79 -13.99 6.86
N LEU A 162 -6.37 -12.74 6.77
CA LEU A 162 -6.78 -11.85 5.68
C LEU A 162 -5.78 -12.01 4.55
N TRP A 163 -6.27 -12.48 3.41
CA TRP A 163 -5.50 -12.81 2.23
C TRP A 163 -5.84 -11.82 1.12
N SER A 164 -4.84 -11.06 0.68
CA SER A 164 -5.03 -10.16 -0.45
C SER A 164 -4.82 -10.89 -1.78
N THR A 165 -5.56 -10.49 -2.81
CA THR A 165 -5.50 -11.14 -4.13
C THR A 165 -4.28 -10.69 -4.93
N ASP A 166 -3.61 -9.62 -4.52
CA ASP A 166 -2.42 -9.10 -5.17
C ASP A 166 -1.22 -10.04 -5.04
N ILE A 167 -1.07 -10.74 -3.91
CA ILE A 167 -0.01 -11.73 -3.69
C ILE A 167 -0.26 -13.05 -4.43
N ASP A 168 -1.45 -13.22 -5.00
CA ASP A 168 -1.78 -14.33 -5.90
C ASP A 168 -1.57 -13.99 -7.39
N ASN A 169 -1.36 -12.71 -7.72
CA ASN A 169 -0.94 -12.33 -9.06
C ASN A 169 0.48 -12.82 -9.30
N ARG A 170 0.58 -14.03 -9.85
CA ARG A 170 1.82 -14.57 -10.43
C ARG A 170 2.15 -13.74 -11.66
N ASP A 171 2.92 -12.67 -11.44
CA ASP A 171 3.47 -11.91 -12.53
C ASP A 171 4.36 -12.87 -13.34
N LYS A 172 3.98 -13.20 -14.58
CA LYS A 172 4.61 -14.28 -15.37
C LYS A 172 6.13 -14.12 -15.50
N LYS A 173 6.63 -12.89 -15.31
CA LYS A 173 8.06 -12.55 -15.31
C LYS A 173 8.83 -13.09 -14.09
N HIS A 174 8.15 -13.38 -12.98
CA HIS A 174 8.74 -13.79 -11.71
C HIS A 174 8.33 -15.19 -11.26
N ALA A 175 7.74 -16.01 -12.15
CA ALA A 175 7.19 -17.31 -11.80
C ALA A 175 8.20 -18.29 -11.16
N GLY A 176 9.51 -18.12 -11.39
CA GLY A 176 10.57 -18.91 -10.77
C GLY A 176 11.04 -18.41 -9.40
N HIS A 177 10.54 -17.27 -8.94
CA HIS A 177 10.93 -16.57 -7.71
C HIS A 177 9.77 -16.46 -6.70
N ASP A 178 8.63 -17.10 -7.00
CA ASP A 178 7.46 -17.12 -6.13
C ASP A 178 7.58 -18.27 -5.11
N HIS A 179 7.95 -17.91 -3.89
CA HIS A 179 8.14 -18.86 -2.80
C HIS A 179 6.89 -19.05 -1.94
N LEU A 180 5.75 -18.40 -2.26
CA LEU A 180 4.57 -18.38 -1.39
C LEU A 180 3.68 -19.63 -1.50
N GLU A 181 3.98 -20.56 -2.42
CA GLU A 181 3.15 -21.76 -2.63
C GLU A 181 2.91 -22.62 -1.38
N PRO A 182 3.91 -22.85 -0.49
CA PRO A 182 3.68 -23.55 0.77
C PRO A 182 2.66 -22.84 1.66
N LEU A 183 2.71 -21.51 1.74
CA LEU A 183 1.76 -20.71 2.51
C LEU A 183 0.36 -20.76 1.89
N ARG A 184 0.24 -20.62 0.56
CA ARG A 184 -1.04 -20.78 -0.17
C ARG A 184 -1.67 -22.14 0.11
N SER A 185 -0.87 -23.19 0.00
CA SER A 185 -1.33 -24.57 0.24
C SER A 185 -1.76 -24.76 1.69
N TYR A 186 -1.00 -24.22 2.65
CA TYR A 186 -1.34 -24.31 4.07
C TYR A 186 -2.68 -23.63 4.37
N VAL A 187 -2.90 -22.40 3.89
CA VAL A 187 -4.16 -21.68 4.10
C VAL A 187 -5.33 -22.44 3.47
N ARG A 188 -5.21 -22.88 2.21
CA ARG A 188 -6.29 -23.62 1.52
C ARG A 188 -6.66 -24.95 2.18
N ASN A 189 -5.70 -25.62 2.81
CA ASN A 189 -5.92 -26.93 3.44
C ASN A 189 -6.41 -26.83 4.89
N ASN A 190 -6.05 -25.76 5.61
CA ASN A 190 -6.32 -25.63 7.06
C ASN A 190 -7.36 -24.57 7.40
N TYR A 191 -7.80 -23.78 6.42
CA TYR A 191 -8.77 -22.71 6.59
C TYR A 191 -9.86 -22.83 5.53
N HIS A 192 -11.01 -22.22 5.79
CA HIS A 192 -12.10 -22.06 4.84
C HIS A 192 -12.45 -20.58 4.68
N LEU A 193 -12.88 -20.22 3.47
CA LEU A 193 -13.27 -18.86 3.13
C LEU A 193 -14.56 -18.47 3.86
N VAL A 194 -14.53 -17.37 4.62
CA VAL A 194 -15.70 -16.88 5.37
C VAL A 194 -16.22 -15.53 4.87
N LYS A 195 -15.38 -14.75 4.18
CA LYS A 195 -15.75 -13.44 3.63
C LYS A 195 -14.87 -13.08 2.44
N THR A 196 -15.49 -12.46 1.44
CA THR A 196 -14.80 -11.74 0.36
C THR A 196 -15.28 -10.29 0.38
N PHE A 197 -14.34 -9.35 0.35
CA PHE A 197 -14.62 -7.91 0.34
C PHE A 197 -14.77 -7.38 -1.10
N SER A 198 -15.22 -6.13 -1.21
CA SER A 198 -15.43 -5.46 -2.51
C SER A 198 -14.15 -5.28 -3.32
N ASP A 199 -12.98 -5.26 -2.68
CA ASP A 199 -11.66 -5.25 -3.32
C ASP A 199 -11.06 -6.64 -3.53
N LEU A 200 -11.91 -7.68 -3.44
CA LEU A 200 -11.58 -9.09 -3.65
C LEU A 200 -10.71 -9.74 -2.56
N ASP A 201 -10.24 -8.98 -1.58
CA ASP A 201 -9.56 -9.54 -0.43
C ASP A 201 -10.46 -10.52 0.32
N GLN A 202 -9.84 -11.56 0.87
CA GLN A 202 -10.52 -12.72 1.42
C GLN A 202 -10.16 -12.93 2.87
N VAL A 203 -11.15 -13.20 3.72
CA VAL A 203 -10.90 -13.69 5.08
C VAL A 203 -11.11 -15.19 5.11
N TRP A 204 -10.11 -15.87 5.64
CA TRP A 204 -10.07 -17.30 5.85
C TRP A 204 -10.10 -17.59 7.35
N GLU A 205 -11.01 -18.44 7.79
CA GLU A 205 -11.12 -18.89 9.18
C GLU A 205 -10.57 -20.31 9.31
N ARG A 206 -9.84 -20.57 10.40
CA ARG A 206 -9.22 -21.88 10.63
C ARG A 206 -10.29 -22.96 10.79
N ASN A 207 -10.03 -24.12 10.22
CA ASN A 207 -10.88 -25.30 10.41
C ASN A 207 -10.80 -25.77 11.88
N SER A 208 -11.97 -26.04 12.47
CA SER A 208 -12.12 -26.55 13.84
C SER A 208 -11.68 -27.99 14.00
#